data_AF-A0A7X6KTI7-F1
#
_entry.id   AF-A0A7X6KTI7-F1
#
_cell.length_a   1.000
_cell.length_b   1.000
_cell.length_c   1.000
_cell.angle_alpha   90.00
_cell.angle_beta   90.00
_cell.angle_gamma   90.00
#
_symmetry.space_group_name_H-M   'P 1'
#
loop_
_entity.id
_entity.type
_entity.pdbx_description
1 polymer ?
#
loop_
_entity_poly.entity_id
_entity_poly.type
_entity_poly.pdbx_seq_one_letter_code
_entity_poly.pdbx_strand_id
1 'polypeptide(L)' 'MLYHIRVTGPAQEIDVLGEYADIVAARTRDGAILSCQVPDSAGLTGVVALLSDLGVDIAELQAVPEVL' A
#
# COMPACT_ATOMS: atom_id res chain seq x y z
N MET A 1 11.00 -0.44 -7.58
CA MET A 1 11.07 -1.37 -6.42
C MET A 1 9.66 -1.73 -5.99
N LEU A 2 9.39 -3.01 -5.80
CA LEU A 2 8.08 -3.49 -5.38
C LEU A 2 8.02 -3.55 -3.84
N TYR A 3 6.91 -3.10 -3.27
CA TYR A 3 6.62 -3.25 -1.84
C TYR A 3 5.28 -3.95 -1.63
N HIS A 4 5.24 -4.78 -0.60
CA HIS A 4 4.01 -5.31 -0.04
C HIS A 4 3.73 -4.61 1.30
N ILE A 5 2.56 -4.00 1.42
CA ILE A 5 2.14 -3.26 2.60
C ILE A 5 0.85 -3.89 3.11
N ARG A 6 0.86 -4.38 4.34
CA ARG A 6 -0.36 -4.82 5.00
C ARG A 6 -0.96 -3.64 5.74
N VAL A 7 -2.23 -3.38 5.46
CA VAL A 7 -2.99 -2.29 6.06
C VAL A 7 -4.23 -2.81 6.78
N THR A 8 -4.61 -2.12 7.84
CA THR A 8 -5.85 -2.36 8.60
C THR A 8 -6.67 -1.07 8.61
N GLY A 9 -7.98 -1.17 8.42
CA GLY A 9 -8.84 0.00 8.33
C GLY A 9 -10.14 -0.25 7.58
N PRO A 10 -10.99 0.78 7.43
CA PRO A 10 -12.27 0.64 6.74
C PRO A 10 -12.06 0.27 5.27
N ALA A 11 -12.55 -0.91 4.88
CA ALA A 11 -12.37 -1.50 3.55
C ALA A 11 -12.92 -0.67 2.38
N GLN A 12 -13.69 0.38 2.66
CA GLN A 12 -14.35 1.25 1.70
C GLN A 12 -13.43 2.32 1.11
N GLU A 13 -12.29 2.63 1.76
CA GLU A 13 -11.28 3.58 1.23
C GLU A 13 -10.09 2.88 0.55
N ILE A 14 -10.01 1.56 0.66
CA ILE A 14 -8.92 0.77 0.05
C ILE A 14 -9.14 0.60 -1.45
N ASP A 15 -10.40 0.52 -1.89
CA ASP A 15 -10.75 0.30 -3.30
C ASP A 15 -10.41 1.53 -4.20
N VAL A 16 -10.24 2.73 -3.62
CA VAL A 16 -9.85 3.95 -4.36
C VAL A 16 -8.32 4.13 -4.48
N LEU A 17 -7.51 3.33 -3.78
CA LEU A 17 -6.05 3.48 -3.78
C LEU A 17 -5.40 3.27 -5.16
N GLY A 18 -6.00 2.43 -6.00
CA GLY A 18 -5.51 2.15 -7.36
C GLY A 18 -5.63 3.36 -8.31
N GLU A 19 -6.32 4.44 -7.92
CA GLU A 19 -6.42 5.67 -8.72
C GLU A 19 -5.23 6.62 -8.51
N TYR A 20 -4.49 6.48 -7.39
CA TYR A 20 -3.44 7.41 -6.99
C TYR A 20 -2.03 6.96 -7.35
N ALA A 21 -1.84 5.64 -7.46
CA ALA A 21 -0.56 5.02 -7.81
C ALA A 21 -0.81 3.62 -8.40
N ASP A 22 0.24 3.02 -8.98
CA ASP A 22 0.21 1.62 -9.40
C ASP A 22 0.18 0.71 -8.16
N ILE A 23 -0.99 0.65 -7.55
CA ILE A 23 -1.32 -0.08 -6.33
C ILE A 23 -2.37 -1.12 -6.66
N VAL A 24 -2.02 -2.38 -6.46
CA VAL A 24 -2.96 -3.49 -6.50
C VAL A 24 -3.34 -3.82 -5.05
N ALA A 25 -4.63 -3.75 -4.74
CA ALA A 25 -5.15 -4.10 -3.42
C ALA A 25 -5.83 -5.47 -3.43
N ALA A 26 -5.48 -6.32 -2.47
CA ALA A 26 -6.15 -7.58 -2.18
C ALA A 26 -6.76 -7.53 -0.77
N ARG A 27 -8.10 -7.57 -0.68
CA ARG A 27 -8.81 -7.51 0.60
C ARG A 27 -8.52 -8.73 1.49
N THR A 28 -8.39 -8.47 2.79
CA THR A 28 -8.29 -9.48 3.85
C THR A 28 -9.47 -9.32 4.83
N ARG A 29 -9.52 -10.15 5.87
CA ARG A 29 -10.56 -10.07 6.90
C ARG A 29 -10.48 -8.79 7.76
N ASP A 30 -9.27 -8.26 7.93
CA ASP A 30 -8.91 -7.14 8.81
C ASP A 30 -8.47 -5.87 8.06
N GLY A 31 -8.42 -5.90 6.72
CA GLY A 31 -8.01 -4.78 5.89
C GLY A 31 -7.64 -5.22 4.48
N ALA A 32 -6.39 -4.96 4.07
CA ALA A 32 -5.88 -5.39 2.77
C ALA A 32 -4.36 -5.57 2.73
N ILE A 33 -3.90 -6.27 1.70
CA ILE A 33 -2.51 -6.27 1.26
C ILE A 33 -2.43 -5.41 0.01
N LEU A 34 -1.53 -4.44 0.02
CA LEU A 34 -1.24 -3.54 -1.08
C LEU A 34 0.09 -3.95 -1.71
N SER A 35 0.09 -4.15 -3.01
CA SER A 35 1.31 -4.28 -3.81
C SER A 35 1.52 -2.98 -4.56
N CYS A 36 2.60 -2.25 -4.26
CA CYS A 36 2.88 -0.97 -4.89
C CYS A 36 4.27 -0.97 -5.54
N GLN A 37 4.33 -0.56 -6.81
CA GLN A 37 5.60 -0.34 -7.50
C GLN A 37 5.95 1.14 -7.44
N VAL A 38 7.02 1.46 -6.71
CA VAL A 38 7.51 2.84 -6.57
C VAL A 38 8.93 2.96 -7.13
N PRO A 39 9.30 4.11 -7.71
CA PRO A 39 10.61 4.31 -8.31
C PRO A 39 11.73 4.33 -7.26
N ASP A 40 11.45 4.87 -6.07
CA ASP A 40 12.43 5.05 -4.99
C ASP A 40 11.75 5.20 -3.61
N SER A 41 12.54 5.57 -2.60
CA SER A 41 12.08 5.81 -1.22
C SER A 41 11.19 7.04 -1.07
N ALA A 42 11.31 8.04 -1.95
CA ALA A 42 10.43 9.21 -1.95
C ALA A 42 9.02 8.82 -2.42
N GLY A 43 8.94 7.96 -3.45
CA GLY A 43 7.68 7.36 -3.88
C GLY A 43 6.99 6.57 -2.76
N LEU A 44 7.75 5.79 -1.99
CA LEU A 44 7.21 5.07 -0.83
C LEU A 44 6.68 6.04 0.25
N THR A 45 7.40 7.13 0.51
CA THR A 45 6.98 8.16 1.48
C THR A 45 5.63 8.77 1.08
N GLY A 46 5.41 9.02 -0.22
CA GLY A 46 4.13 9.50 -0.75
C GLY A 46 2.98 8.50 -0.52
N VAL A 47 3.23 7.20 -0.73
CA VAL A 47 2.23 6.15 -0.45
C VAL A 47 1.87 6.10 1.04
N VAL A 48 2.87 6.18 1.93
CA VAL A 48 2.63 6.19 3.38
C VAL A 48 1.81 7.42 3.81
N ALA A 49 2.12 8.60 3.26
CA ALA A 49 1.35 9.81 3.51
C ALA A 49 -0.11 9.68 3.06
N LEU A 50 -0.34 9.15 1.85
CA LEU A 50 -1.69 8.90 1.33
C LEU A 50 -2.48 7.96 2.26
N LEU A 51 -1.88 6.86 2.71
CA LEU A 51 -2.55 5.92 3.62
C LEU A 51 -2.89 6.58 4.96
N SER A 52 -1.99 7.42 5.48
CA SER A 52 -2.23 8.20 6.70
C SER A 52 -3.37 9.21 6.53
N ASP A 53 -3.47 9.88 5.37
CA ASP A 53 -4.54 10.86 5.09
C ASP A 53 -5.91 10.18 4.98
N LEU A 54 -5.95 8.92 4.51
CA LEU A 54 -7.16 8.08 4.47
C LEU A 54 -7.49 7.41 5.81
N GLY A 55 -6.71 7.68 6.86
CA GLY A 55 -6.92 7.08 8.19
C GLY A 55 -6.74 5.56 8.20
N VAL A 56 -5.92 5.03 7.28
CA VAL A 56 -5.60 3.61 7.18
C VAL A 56 -4.32 3.33 7.95
N ASP A 57 -4.35 2.33 8.84
CA ASP A 57 -3.19 1.94 9.64
C ASP A 57 -2.29 0.97 8.87
N ILE A 58 -0.99 1.21 8.90
CA ILE A 58 0.01 0.29 8.34
C ILE A 58 0.41 -0.72 9.42
N ALA A 59 0.06 -1.99 9.21
CA ALA A 59 0.42 -3.08 10.11
C ALA A 59 1.79 -3.67 9.79
N GLU A 60 2.16 -3.73 8.51
CA GLU A 60 3.43 -4.30 8.06
C GLU A 60 3.86 -3.68 6.74
N LEU A 61 5.16 -3.52 6.53
CA LEU A 61 5.74 -3.01 5.29
C LEU A 61 6.96 -3.84 4.93
N GLN A 62 6.97 -4.39 3.73
CA GLN A 62 8.06 -5.23 3.23
C GLN A 62 8.46 -4.83 1.81
N ALA A 63 9.77 -4.65 1.62
CA ALA A 63 10.37 -4.60 0.30
C ALA A 63 10.41 -5.99 -0.34
N VAL A 64 9.97 -6.10 -1.59
CA VAL A 64 10.11 -7.33 -2.38
C VAL A 64 11.36 -7.20 -3.25
N PRO A 65 12.40 -8.01 -3.02
CA PRO A 65 13.57 -8.03 -3.89
C PRO A 65 13.15 -8.47 -5.29
N GLU A 66 13.57 -7.75 -6.33
CA GLU A 66 13.49 -8.27 -7.69
C GLU A 66 14.46 -9.44 -7.81
N VAL A 67 13.93 -10.65 -7.93
CA VAL A 67 14.72 -11.84 -8.22
C VAL A 67 14.83 -11.92 -9.74
N LEU A 68 16.01 -11.59 -10.27
CA LEU A 68 16.38 -11.81 -11.67
C LEU A 68 16.68 -13.30 -11.93
#